data_AF-Q63AZ3-F1
#
_entry.id   AF-Q63AZ3-F1
#
_cell.length_a   1.000
_cell.length_b   1.000
_cell.length_c   1.000
_cell.angle_alpha   90.00
_cell.angle_beta   90.00
_cell.angle_gamma   90.00
#
_symmetry.space_group_name_H-M   'P 1'
#
loop_
_entity.id
_entity.type
_entity.pdbx_description
1 polymer ?
#
loop_
_entity_poly.entity_id
_entity_poly.type
_entity_poly.pdbx_seq_one_letter_code
_entity_poly.pdbx_strand_id
1 'polypeptide(L)'
;MNGLMENNLRTLFLLFVSIIVLVFQIIVFVRIVRNWFKTKNIDKLKEDTQYIKKLTIIYIGIMVIGAITNLPLFGFILLGFMSNTIILMSLKIELSNTKSNQLKTVKNSKLMLWFVMNTVHLVLFFVEGIKLIKSI
;
A
#
# COMPACT_ATOMS: atom_id res chain seq x y z
N MET A 1 17.21 33.02 4.95
CA MET A 1 17.18 32.35 3.64
C MET A 1 17.35 30.84 3.74
N ASN A 2 18.30 30.30 4.53
CA ASN A 2 18.53 28.84 4.61
C ASN A 2 17.34 28.02 5.14
N GLY A 3 16.61 28.50 6.15
CA GLY A 3 15.48 27.74 6.72
C GLY A 3 14.24 27.64 5.82
N LEU A 4 14.05 28.58 4.88
CA LEU A 4 12.94 28.57 3.92
C LEU A 4 13.22 27.56 2.78
N MET A 5 14.48 27.48 2.36
CA MET A 5 14.93 26.52 1.34
C MET A 5 14.95 25.08 1.88
N GLU A 6 15.37 24.88 3.13
CA GLU A 6 15.36 23.57 3.80
C GLU A 6 13.93 23.05 4.01
N ASN A 7 12.99 23.91 4.43
CA ASN A 7 11.59 23.53 4.54
C ASN A 7 10.97 23.19 3.19
N ASN A 8 11.26 23.95 2.12
CA ASN A 8 10.75 23.64 0.79
C ASN A 8 11.29 22.31 0.26
N LEU A 9 12.57 22.02 0.45
CA LEU A 9 13.17 20.73 0.07
C LEU A 9 12.55 19.56 0.82
N ARG A 10 12.32 19.71 2.13
CA ARG A 10 11.63 18.69 2.94
C ARG A 10 10.21 18.46 2.45
N THR A 11 9.46 19.53 2.20
CA THR A 11 8.08 19.45 1.70
C THR A 11 8.01 18.75 0.33
N LEU A 12 8.90 19.09 -0.60
CA LEU A 12 8.98 18.45 -1.91
C LEU A 12 9.35 16.95 -1.82
N PHE A 13 10.30 16.61 -0.94
CA PHE A 13 10.67 15.22 -0.69
C PHE A 13 9.49 14.40 -0.14
N LEU A 14 8.75 14.96 0.82
CA LEU A 14 7.56 14.31 1.38
C LEU A 14 6.49 14.09 0.30
N LEU A 15 6.22 15.10 -0.52
CA LEU A 15 5.27 15.02 -1.63
C LEU A 15 5.65 13.91 -2.61
N PHE A 16 6.93 13.83 -2.96
CA PHE A 16 7.48 12.79 -3.83
C PHE A 16 7.30 11.38 -3.25
N VAL A 17 7.64 11.17 -1.98
CA VAL A 17 7.46 9.88 -1.29
C VAL A 17 5.98 9.47 -1.26
N SER A 18 5.08 10.41 -0.95
CA SER A 18 3.63 10.14 -0.92
C SER A 18 3.09 9.74 -2.29
N ILE A 19 3.50 10.42 -3.37
CA ILE A 19 3.09 10.07 -4.74
C ILE A 19 3.57 8.66 -5.08
N ILE A 20 4.83 8.32 -4.78
CA ILE A 20 5.37 6.98 -5.06
C ILE A 20 4.57 5.90 -4.35
N VAL A 21 4.31 6.10 -3.05
CA VAL A 21 3.54 5.15 -2.24
C VAL A 21 2.13 4.97 -2.79
N LEU A 22 1.49 6.05 -3.24
CA LEU A 22 0.16 5.99 -3.86
C LEU A 22 0.19 5.23 -5.20
N VAL A 23 1.13 5.55 -6.09
CA VAL A 23 1.27 4.87 -7.40
C VAL A 23 1.43 3.37 -7.20
N PHE A 24 2.26 2.94 -6.24
CA PHE A 24 2.43 1.53 -5.95
C PHE A 24 1.15 0.86 -5.42
N GLN A 25 0.40 1.52 -4.53
CA GLN A 25 -0.88 0.99 -4.07
C GLN A 25 -1.91 0.89 -5.20
N ILE A 26 -1.98 1.88 -6.09
CA ILE A 26 -2.87 1.84 -7.26
C ILE A 26 -2.50 0.67 -8.17
N ILE A 27 -1.20 0.44 -8.44
CA ILE A 27 -0.76 -0.69 -9.25
C ILE A 27 -1.21 -2.01 -8.62
N VAL A 28 -1.00 -2.20 -7.32
CA VAL A 28 -1.44 -3.41 -6.60
C VAL A 28 -2.96 -3.57 -6.71
N PHE A 29 -3.71 -2.51 -6.43
CA PHE A 29 -5.16 -2.52 -6.50
C PHE A 29 -5.66 -2.93 -7.89
N VAL A 30 -5.18 -2.28 -8.95
CA VAL A 30 -5.59 -2.56 -10.34
C VAL A 30 -5.25 -3.99 -10.74
N ARG A 31 -4.05 -4.48 -10.40
CA ARG A 31 -3.64 -5.86 -10.70
C ARG A 31 -4.57 -6.87 -10.05
N ILE A 32 -4.88 -6.67 -8.76
CA ILE A 32 -5.78 -7.55 -8.02
C ILE A 32 -7.21 -7.49 -8.56
N VAL A 33 -7.77 -6.30 -8.79
CA VAL A 33 -9.11 -6.14 -9.37
C VAL A 33 -9.20 -6.83 -10.73
N ARG A 34 -8.19 -6.67 -11.59
CA ARG A 34 -8.17 -7.29 -12.91
C ARG A 34 -8.02 -8.80 -12.84
N ASN A 35 -6.98 -9.29 -12.18
CA ASN A 35 -6.58 -10.69 -12.27
C ASN A 35 -7.41 -11.59 -11.35
N TRP A 36 -7.85 -11.07 -10.20
CA TRP A 36 -8.69 -11.80 -9.26
C TRP A 36 -10.17 -11.71 -9.66
N PHE A 37 -10.73 -10.51 -9.72
CA PHE A 37 -12.18 -10.35 -9.85
C PHE A 37 -12.65 -10.46 -11.29
N LYS A 38 -11.94 -9.83 -12.23
CA LYS A 38 -12.39 -9.77 -13.64
C LYS A 38 -12.01 -11.01 -14.45
N THR A 39 -10.73 -11.39 -14.47
CA THR A 39 -10.26 -12.48 -15.34
C THR A 39 -10.09 -13.81 -14.62
N LYS A 40 -10.06 -13.83 -13.28
CA LYS A 40 -9.83 -15.03 -12.45
C LYS A 40 -8.62 -15.85 -12.91
N ASN A 41 -7.53 -15.18 -13.29
CA ASN A 41 -6.35 -15.82 -13.89
C ASN A 41 -5.35 -16.20 -12.79
N ILE A 42 -5.30 -17.51 -12.47
CA ILE A 42 -4.47 -18.05 -11.38
C ILE A 42 -2.97 -17.83 -11.61
N ASP A 43 -2.47 -17.95 -12.83
CA ASP A 43 -1.04 -17.79 -13.10
C ASP A 43 -0.59 -16.33 -12.94
N LYS A 44 -1.42 -15.39 -13.40
CA LYS A 44 -1.19 -13.95 -13.12
C LYS A 44 -1.29 -13.63 -11.63
N LEU A 45 -2.16 -14.31 -10.87
CA LEU A 45 -2.22 -14.13 -9.41
C LEU A 45 -0.95 -14.63 -8.70
N LYS A 46 -0.28 -15.68 -9.21
CA LYS A 46 1.04 -16.09 -8.69
C LYS A 46 2.09 -15.02 -8.94
N GLU A 47 2.11 -14.43 -10.14
CA GLU A 47 3.00 -13.31 -10.46
C GLU A 47 2.72 -12.08 -9.59
N ASP A 48 1.45 -11.72 -9.43
CA ASP A 48 1.00 -10.62 -8.56
C ASP A 48 1.42 -10.86 -7.11
N THR A 49 1.31 -12.11 -6.62
CA THR A 49 1.78 -12.50 -5.28
C THR A 49 3.27 -12.23 -5.09
N GLN A 50 4.11 -12.57 -6.10
CA GLN A 50 5.55 -12.30 -6.02
C GLN A 50 5.86 -10.81 -6.13
N TYR A 51 5.14 -10.08 -6.96
CA TYR A 51 5.27 -8.62 -7.07
C TYR A 51 4.93 -7.94 -5.73
N ILE A 52 3.80 -8.29 -5.11
CA ILE A 52 3.39 -7.71 -3.83
C ILE A 52 4.41 -8.02 -2.74
N LYS A 53 4.98 -9.23 -2.69
CA LYS A 53 6.07 -9.55 -1.76
C LYS A 53 7.28 -8.62 -1.92
N LYS A 54 7.75 -8.42 -3.15
CA LYS A 54 8.88 -7.52 -3.43
C LYS A 54 8.55 -6.09 -3.01
N LEU A 55 7.33 -5.64 -3.29
CA LEU A 55 6.84 -4.35 -2.87
C LEU A 55 6.83 -4.22 -1.34
N THR A 56 6.32 -5.22 -0.62
CA THR A 56 6.33 -5.26 0.86
C THR A 56 7.74 -5.10 1.43
N ILE A 57 8.76 -5.70 0.80
CA ILE A 57 10.16 -5.53 1.21
C ILE A 57 10.62 -4.08 1.02
N ILE A 58 10.25 -3.44 -0.10
CA ILE A 58 10.54 -2.02 -0.34
C ILE A 58 9.89 -1.15 0.74
N TYR A 59 8.63 -1.41 1.09
CA TYR A 59 7.95 -0.72 2.19
C TYR A 59 8.71 -0.86 3.52
N ILE A 60 9.23 -2.05 3.84
CA ILE A 60 10.07 -2.25 5.04
C ILE A 60 11.31 -1.35 5.00
N GLY A 61 12.01 -1.30 3.87
CA GLY A 61 13.17 -0.42 3.70
C GLY A 61 12.83 1.06 3.94
N ILE A 62 11.73 1.54 3.35
CA ILE A 62 11.27 2.93 3.53
C ILE A 62 10.84 3.18 4.99
N MET A 63 10.19 2.22 5.64
CA MET A 63 9.81 2.34 7.06
C MET A 63 11.02 2.43 7.98
N VAL A 64 12.07 1.63 7.75
CA VAL A 64 13.31 1.68 8.55
C VAL A 64 13.98 3.04 8.42
N ILE A 65 14.14 3.54 7.18
CA ILE A 65 14.68 4.88 6.95
C ILE A 65 13.77 5.92 7.64
N GLY A 66 12.45 5.79 7.48
CA GLY A 66 11.49 6.73 8.03
C GLY A 66 11.46 6.77 9.55
N ALA A 67 11.67 5.65 10.22
CA ALA A 67 11.80 5.59 11.68
C ALA A 67 13.09 6.28 12.16
N ILE A 68 14.21 6.08 11.46
CA ILE A 68 15.50 6.70 11.80
C ILE A 68 15.45 8.22 11.59
N THR A 69 14.80 8.68 10.53
CA THR A 69 14.74 10.11 10.17
C THR A 69 13.51 10.83 10.71
N ASN A 70 12.68 10.17 11.53
CA ASN A 70 11.42 10.70 12.09
C ASN A 70 10.50 11.32 11.00
N LEU A 71 10.31 10.57 9.91
CA LEU A 71 9.57 10.99 8.72
C LEU A 71 8.06 11.11 9.06
N PRO A 72 7.41 12.26 8.80
CA PRO A 72 5.99 12.44 9.12
C PRO A 72 5.04 11.50 8.33
N LEU A 73 5.54 10.84 7.27
CA LEU A 73 4.79 9.90 6.45
C LEU A 73 4.79 8.46 6.97
N PHE A 74 5.42 8.19 8.13
CA PHE A 74 5.57 6.83 8.65
C PHE A 74 4.22 6.09 8.78
N GLY A 75 3.17 6.77 9.26
CA GLY A 75 1.83 6.19 9.37
C GLY A 75 1.22 5.81 8.01
N PHE A 76 1.42 6.64 6.99
CA PHE A 76 0.96 6.38 5.62
C PHE A 76 1.67 5.16 5.02
N ILE A 77 3.00 5.10 5.16
CA ILE A 77 3.82 3.98 4.69
C ILE A 77 3.43 2.68 5.41
N LEU A 78 3.19 2.73 6.73
CA LEU A 78 2.77 1.59 7.54
C LEU A 78 1.41 1.04 7.08
N LEU A 79 0.45 1.90 6.77
CA LEU A 79 -0.84 1.50 6.22
C LEU A 79 -0.69 0.78 4.87
N GLY A 80 0.16 1.30 3.97
CA GLY A 80 0.48 0.63 2.71
C GLY A 80 1.11 -0.76 2.91
N PHE A 81 2.02 -0.88 3.89
CA PHE A 81 2.60 -2.16 4.28
C PHE A 81 1.56 -3.17 4.81
N MET A 82 0.68 -2.72 5.70
CA MET A 82 -0.38 -3.56 6.25
C MET A 82 -1.35 -4.02 5.15
N SER A 83 -1.77 -3.09 4.28
CA SER A 83 -2.62 -3.36 3.11
C SER A 83 -2.01 -4.48 2.24
N ASN A 84 -0.73 -4.34 1.86
CA ASN A 84 -0.02 -5.33 1.04
C ASN A 84 0.07 -6.70 1.72
N THR A 85 0.30 -6.70 3.03
CA THR A 85 0.41 -7.94 3.81
C THR A 85 -0.92 -8.68 3.89
N ILE A 86 -2.03 -7.95 4.09
CA ILE A 86 -3.37 -8.52 4.14
C ILE A 86 -3.75 -9.14 2.79
N ILE A 87 -3.56 -8.42 1.68
CA ILE A 87 -3.88 -8.97 0.36
C ILE A 87 -2.99 -10.16 0.01
N LEU A 88 -1.71 -10.13 0.40
CA LEU A 88 -0.80 -11.26 0.21
C LEU A 88 -1.28 -12.51 0.95
N MET A 89 -1.79 -12.37 2.17
CA MET A 89 -2.38 -13.50 2.89
C MET A 89 -3.63 -14.03 2.19
N SER A 90 -4.50 -13.14 1.70
CA SER A 90 -5.68 -13.56 0.93
C SER A 90 -5.27 -14.34 -0.32
N LEU A 91 -4.31 -13.83 -1.09
CA LEU A 91 -3.79 -14.50 -2.30
C LEU A 91 -3.23 -15.89 -1.99
N LYS A 92 -2.47 -16.04 -0.90
CA LYS A 92 -1.94 -17.35 -0.49
C LYS A 92 -3.06 -18.35 -0.18
N ILE A 93 -4.15 -17.90 0.44
CA ILE A 93 -5.31 -18.77 0.71
C ILE A 93 -6.02 -19.15 -0.59
N GLU A 94 -6.13 -18.22 -1.55
CA GLU A 94 -6.69 -18.52 -2.87
C GLU A 94 -5.84 -19.55 -3.62
N LEU A 95 -4.52 -19.33 -3.66
CA LEU A 95 -3.58 -20.18 -4.38
C LEU A 95 -3.36 -21.55 -3.73
N SER A 96 -3.69 -21.72 -2.45
CA SER A 96 -3.64 -23.04 -1.78
C SER A 96 -4.81 -23.95 -2.17
N ASN A 97 -5.80 -23.43 -2.91
CA ASN A 97 -6.98 -24.16 -3.38
C ASN A 97 -7.69 -24.96 -2.27
N THR A 98 -7.74 -24.39 -1.07
CA THR A 98 -8.32 -25.06 0.09
C THR A 98 -9.84 -25.23 -0.01
N LYS A 99 -10.34 -26.42 0.35
CA LYS A 99 -11.78 -26.68 0.48
C LYS A 99 -12.36 -26.20 1.81
N SER A 100 -11.53 -25.81 2.77
CA SER A 100 -11.96 -25.38 4.11
C SER A 100 -12.83 -24.11 4.05
N ASN A 101 -14.06 -24.21 4.56
CA ASN A 101 -14.96 -23.07 4.65
C ASN A 101 -14.44 -21.99 5.61
N GLN A 102 -13.76 -22.37 6.69
CA GLN A 102 -13.15 -21.41 7.62
C GLN A 102 -12.09 -20.55 6.91
N LEU A 103 -11.22 -21.17 6.10
CA LEU A 103 -10.21 -20.42 5.35
C LEU A 103 -10.82 -19.53 4.26
N LYS A 104 -11.91 -19.97 3.62
CA LYS A 104 -12.67 -19.12 2.69
C LYS A 104 -13.26 -17.89 3.38
N THR A 105 -13.82 -18.04 4.58
CA THR A 105 -14.31 -16.92 5.38
C THR A 105 -13.17 -15.96 5.74
N VAL A 106 -12.04 -16.47 6.23
CA VAL A 106 -10.86 -15.64 6.56
C VAL A 106 -10.37 -14.87 5.35
N LYS A 107 -10.30 -15.51 4.17
CA LYS A 107 -9.93 -14.86 2.91
C LYS A 107 -10.86 -13.70 2.57
N ASN A 108 -12.17 -13.92 2.65
CA ASN A 108 -13.17 -12.89 2.33
C ASN A 108 -13.11 -11.71 3.31
N SER A 109 -12.97 -11.97 4.62
CA SER A 109 -12.81 -10.91 5.62
C SER A 109 -11.54 -10.09 5.39
N LYS A 110 -10.43 -10.75 5.02
CA LYS A 110 -9.18 -10.06 4.67
C LYS A 110 -9.31 -9.22 3.41
N LEU A 111 -10.02 -9.69 2.39
CA LEU A 111 -10.30 -8.90 1.19
C LEU A 111 -11.15 -7.66 1.51
N MET A 112 -12.15 -7.80 2.37
CA MET A 112 -12.96 -6.66 2.83
C MET A 112 -12.11 -5.65 3.60
N LEU A 113 -11.28 -6.13 4.54
CA LEU A 113 -10.36 -5.27 5.29
C LEU A 113 -9.36 -4.56 4.37
N TRP A 114 -8.81 -5.26 3.38
CA TRP A 114 -7.93 -4.68 2.37
C TRP A 114 -8.63 -3.56 1.60
N PHE A 115 -9.88 -3.75 1.19
CA PHE A 115 -10.65 -2.71 0.50
C PHE A 115 -10.83 -1.47 1.39
N VAL A 116 -11.24 -1.68 2.65
CA VAL A 116 -11.39 -0.59 3.64
C VAL A 116 -10.07 0.16 3.85
N MET A 117 -8.96 -0.57 4.00
CA MET A 117 -7.63 0.04 4.15
C MET A 117 -7.23 0.89 2.95
N ASN A 118 -7.49 0.43 1.72
CA ASN A 118 -7.19 1.23 0.53
C ASN A 118 -8.03 2.49 0.45
N THR A 119 -9.31 2.44 0.84
CA THR A 119 -10.17 3.62 0.94
C THR A 119 -9.64 4.61 1.97
N VAL A 120 -9.30 4.14 3.17
CA VAL A 120 -8.72 5.01 4.22
C VAL A 120 -7.39 5.62 3.76
N HIS A 121 -6.55 4.81 3.11
CA HIS A 121 -5.28 5.26 2.56
C HIS A 121 -5.45 6.36 1.52
N LEU A 122 -6.44 6.23 0.62
CA LEU A 122 -6.79 7.26 -0.36
C LEU A 122 -7.26 8.55 0.33
N VAL A 123 -8.13 8.45 1.34
CA VAL A 123 -8.62 9.63 2.09
C VAL A 123 -7.48 10.34 2.81
N LEU A 124 -6.61 9.61 3.50
CA LEU A 124 -5.44 10.18 4.18
C LEU A 124 -4.50 10.87 3.19
N PHE A 125 -4.27 10.26 2.02
CA PHE A 125 -3.48 10.89 0.96
C PHE A 125 -4.07 12.24 0.54
N PHE A 126 -5.37 12.33 0.31
CA PHE A 126 -6.01 13.60 -0.03
C PHE A 126 -5.93 14.63 1.09
N VAL A 127 -6.15 14.22 2.35
CA VAL A 127 -6.05 15.11 3.51
C VAL A 127 -4.63 15.65 3.66
N GLU A 128 -3.62 14.78 3.58
CA GLU A 128 -2.21 15.20 3.66
C GLU A 128 -1.82 16.05 2.46
N GLY A 129 -2.22 15.68 1.24
CA GLY A 129 -1.97 16.46 0.03
C GLY A 129 -2.54 17.87 0.13
N ILE A 130 -3.79 18.03 0.60
CA ILE A 130 -4.41 19.34 0.79
C ILE A 130 -3.67 20.15 1.87
N LYS A 131 -3.29 19.54 3.00
CA LYS A 131 -2.52 20.21 4.05
C LYS A 131 -1.17 20.69 3.52
N LEU A 132 -0.52 19.86 2.70
CA LEU A 132 0.79 20.15 2.13
C LEU A 132 0.72 21.30 1.10
N ILE A 133 -0.29 21.29 0.22
CA ILE A 133 -0.55 22.39 -0.73
C ILE A 133 -0.81 23.72 0.00
N LYS A 134 -1.57 23.70 1.11
CA LYS A 134 -1.84 24.90 1.91
C LYS A 134 -0.61 25.45 2.65
N SER A 135 0.44 24.65 2.80
CA SER A 135 1.67 25.02 3.51
C SER A 135 2.78 25.58 2.61
N ILE A 136 2.58 25.53 1.28
CA ILE A 136 3.42 26.12 0.24
C ILE A 136 2.87 27.50 -0.09
#